data_AF-A0A381RXD9-F1
#
_entry.id   AF-A0A381RXD9-F1
#
_cell.length_a   1.000
_cell.length_b   1.000
_cell.length_c   1.000
_cell.angle_alpha   90.00
_cell.angle_beta   90.00
_cell.angle_gamma   90.00
#
_symmetry.space_group_name_H-M   'P 1'
#
loop_
_entity.id
_entity.type
_entity.pdbx_description
1 polymer ?
#
loop_
_entity_poly.entity_id
_entity_poly.type
_entity_poly.pdbx_seq_one_letter_code
_entity_poly.pdbx_strand_id
1 'polypeptide(L)' 'MSDPLNLGLTPPAIFFHPSSFNIGVNDTFSVKLYSYDLPDVAGAHLQVLYDRGSLQVDSVITDTLFRIEADPLLFMDDA' A
#
# COMPACT_ATOMS: atom_id res chain seq x y z
N MET A 1 1.60 -11.87 -9.60
CA MET A 1 3.01 -11.61 -9.25
C MET A 1 3.45 -10.45 -10.11
N SER A 2 3.47 -9.24 -9.56
CA SER A 2 3.75 -8.03 -10.33
C SER A 2 5.25 -7.78 -10.26
N ASP A 3 5.94 -8.08 -11.34
CA ASP A 3 7.39 -7.91 -11.45
C ASP A 3 7.72 -6.40 -11.56
N PRO A 4 8.40 -5.81 -10.56
CA PRO A 4 8.72 -4.38 -10.55
C PRO A 4 9.59 -3.95 -11.75
N LEU A 5 10.34 -4.87 -12.38
CA LEU A 5 11.09 -4.57 -13.60
C LEU A 5 10.17 -4.20 -14.78
N ASN A 6 8.97 -4.78 -14.84
CA ASN A 6 7.99 -4.49 -15.88
C ASN A 6 7.22 -3.18 -15.64
N LEU A 7 7.40 -2.54 -14.48
CA LEU A 7 6.78 -1.26 -14.14
C LEU A 7 7.68 -0.06 -14.49
N GLY A 8 8.92 -0.29 -14.95
CA GLY A 8 9.84 0.79 -15.33
C GLY A 8 10.27 1.68 -14.16
N LEU A 9 10.26 1.13 -12.93
CA LEU A 9 10.58 1.87 -11.72
C LEU A 9 12.09 1.98 -11.51
N THR A 10 12.56 3.14 -11.04
CA THR A 10 13.94 3.36 -10.60
C THR A 10 14.04 3.23 -9.08
N PRO A 11 14.87 2.31 -8.53
CA PRO A 11 15.15 2.23 -7.11
C PRO A 11 15.70 3.51 -6.47
N PRO A 12 15.42 3.77 -5.18
CA PRO A 12 14.38 3.13 -4.37
C PRO A 12 13.00 3.71 -4.75
N ALA A 13 11.98 2.84 -4.82
CA ALA A 13 10.63 3.28 -5.18
C ALA A 13 9.56 2.70 -4.24
N ILE A 14 8.46 3.45 -4.08
CA ILE A 14 7.24 3.02 -3.42
C ILE A 14 6.08 3.27 -4.39
N PHE A 15 5.20 2.28 -4.58
CA PHE A 15 4.12 2.37 -5.58
C PHE A 15 2.89 1.55 -5.19
N PHE A 16 1.72 2.03 -5.63
CA PHE A 16 0.46 1.31 -5.49
C PHE A 16 0.28 0.27 -6.60
N HIS A 17 -0.29 -0.87 -6.26
CA HIS A 17 -0.68 -1.89 -7.24
C HIS A 17 -1.95 -2.66 -6.82
N PRO A 18 -2.90 -2.92 -7.74
CA PRO A 18 -2.88 -2.49 -9.13
C PRO A 18 -3.01 -0.96 -9.27
N SER A 19 -2.43 -0.39 -10.33
CA SER A 19 -2.44 1.07 -10.58
C SER A 19 -3.80 1.59 -11.04
N SER A 20 -4.65 0.70 -11.52
CA SER A 20 -6.04 0.95 -11.85
C SER A 20 -6.87 -0.32 -11.68
N PHE A 21 -8.15 -0.14 -11.44
CA PHE A 21 -9.12 -1.20 -11.28
C PHE A 21 -10.48 -0.65 -11.70
N ASN A 22 -11.40 -1.55 -12.06
CA ASN A 22 -12.78 -1.20 -12.39
C ASN A 22 -13.68 -1.84 -11.34
N ILE A 23 -14.45 -1.02 -10.61
CA ILE A 23 -15.27 -1.41 -9.48
C ILE A 23 -16.65 -0.77 -9.60
N GLY A 24 -17.67 -1.47 -9.10
CA GLY A 24 -19.02 -0.97 -8.94
C GLY A 24 -19.30 -0.38 -7.57
N VAL A 25 -20.47 0.23 -7.42
CA VAL A 25 -20.98 0.68 -6.12
C VAL A 25 -21.22 -0.54 -5.23
N ASN A 26 -20.77 -0.47 -3.98
CA ASN A 26 -20.76 -1.54 -2.97
C ASN A 26 -19.72 -2.65 -3.18
N ASP A 27 -18.86 -2.57 -4.19
CA ASP A 27 -17.73 -3.49 -4.29
C ASP A 27 -16.66 -3.16 -3.25
N THR A 28 -16.05 -4.19 -2.68
CA THR A 28 -14.84 -4.08 -1.87
C THR A 28 -13.62 -4.48 -2.71
N PHE A 29 -12.57 -3.69 -2.64
CA PHE A 29 -11.31 -3.95 -3.34
C PHE A 29 -10.12 -3.67 -2.42
N SER A 30 -8.95 -4.16 -2.82
CA SER A 30 -7.70 -3.92 -2.10
C SER A 30 -6.65 -3.36 -3.04
N VAL A 31 -5.95 -2.33 -2.58
CA VAL A 31 -4.74 -1.80 -3.24
C VAL A 31 -3.58 -2.06 -2.30
N LYS A 32 -2.50 -2.62 -2.84
CA LYS A 32 -1.28 -2.87 -2.08
C LYS A 32 -0.26 -1.77 -2.35
N LEU A 33 0.47 -1.38 -1.32
CA LEU A 33 1.64 -0.53 -1.44
C LEU A 33 2.89 -1.44 -1.43
N TYR A 34 3.68 -1.38 -2.50
CA TYR A 34 4.92 -2.13 -2.62
C TYR A 34 6.12 -1.19 -2.55
N SER A 35 7.26 -1.74 -2.12
CA SER A 35 8.56 -1.11 -2.27
C SER A 35 9.40 -1.88 -3.28
N TYR A 36 10.29 -1.17 -3.97
CA TYR A 36 11.29 -1.75 -4.85
C TYR A 36 12.68 -1.30 -4.40
N ASP A 37 13.49 -2.28 -4.02
CA ASP A 37 14.89 -2.13 -3.59
C ASP A 37 15.07 -1.05 -2.52
N LEU A 38 14.26 -1.18 -1.46
CA LEU A 38 14.29 -0.34 -0.27
C LEU A 38 14.77 -1.18 0.93
N PRO A 39 16.09 -1.22 1.21
CA PRO A 39 16.64 -2.01 2.32
C PRO A 39 16.38 -1.38 3.68
N ASP A 40 16.39 -2.22 4.73
CA ASP A 40 16.49 -1.82 6.14
C ASP A 40 15.45 -0.80 6.64
N VAL A 41 14.18 -0.99 6.27
CA VAL A 41 13.06 -0.12 6.71
C VAL A 41 12.69 -0.40 8.18
N ALA A 42 13.02 0.54 9.07
CA ALA A 42 12.65 0.48 10.49
C ALA A 42 11.22 0.98 10.78
N GLY A 43 10.63 1.77 9.88
CA GLY A 43 9.29 2.33 10.02
C GLY A 43 8.89 3.17 8.81
N ALA A 44 7.60 3.48 8.68
CA ALA A 44 7.07 4.35 7.64
C ALA A 44 5.94 5.22 8.19
N HIS A 45 5.90 6.48 7.77
CA HIS A 45 4.76 7.38 7.96
C HIS A 45 4.21 7.74 6.59
N LEU A 46 2.95 7.41 6.34
CA LEU A 46 2.33 7.48 5.03
C LEU A 46 1.01 8.24 5.12
N GLN A 47 0.82 9.19 4.20
CA GLN A 47 -0.46 9.86 4.01
C GLN A 47 -1.04 9.44 2.66
N VAL A 48 -2.18 8.76 2.68
CA VAL A 48 -2.88 8.29 1.47
C VAL A 48 -4.06 9.20 1.20
N LEU A 49 -4.06 9.86 0.04
CA LEU A 49 -5.16 10.70 -0.41
C LEU A 49 -6.10 9.89 -1.31
N TYR A 50 -7.39 9.98 -1.04
CA TYR A 50 -8.46 9.33 -1.80
C TYR A 50 -9.73 10.19 -1.76
N ASP A 51 -10.67 9.94 -2.67
CA ASP A 51 -11.95 10.62 -2.68
C ASP A 51 -12.90 10.02 -1.62
N ARG A 52 -13.03 10.73 -0.49
CA ARG A 52 -13.89 10.35 0.64
C ARG A 52 -15.39 10.40 0.30
N GLY A 53 -15.80 11.06 -0.79
CA GLY A 53 -17.19 11.07 -1.23
C GLY A 53 -17.61 9.78 -1.96
N SER A 54 -16.63 9.05 -2.49
CA SER A 54 -16.85 7.85 -3.31
C SER A 54 -16.33 6.57 -2.66
N LEU A 55 -15.36 6.67 -1.76
CA LEU A 55 -14.66 5.54 -1.16
C LEU A 55 -14.63 5.63 0.36
N GLN A 56 -14.70 4.48 1.03
CA GLN A 56 -14.47 4.32 2.45
C GLN A 56 -13.33 3.32 2.66
N VAL A 57 -12.42 3.63 3.59
CA VAL A 57 -11.39 2.67 4.01
C VAL A 57 -12.02 1.72 5.02
N ASP A 58 -12.01 0.44 4.69
CA ASP A 58 -12.47 -0.63 5.58
C ASP A 58 -11.37 -1.03 6.57
N SER A 59 -10.17 -1.35 6.04
CA SER A 59 -9.03 -1.78 6.84
C SER A 59 -7.70 -1.49 6.16
N VAL A 60 -6.62 -1.37 6.95
CA VAL A 60 -5.24 -1.42 6.46
C VAL A 60 -4.52 -2.57 7.14
N ILE A 61 -3.84 -3.37 6.32
CA ILE A 61 -3.15 -4.57 6.73
C ILE A 61 -1.69 -4.43 6.30
N THR A 62 -0.78 -4.72 7.22
CA THR A 62 0.66 -4.74 6.94
C THR A 62 1.06 -6.08 6.34
N ASP A 63 2.00 -6.02 5.39
CA ASP A 63 2.59 -7.20 4.73
C ASP A 63 4.10 -7.20 5.04
N THR A 64 4.89 -7.96 4.29
CA THR A 64 6.33 -8.19 4.55
C THR A 64 7.27 -6.99 4.36
N LEU A 65 6.77 -5.75 4.27
CA LEU A 65 7.61 -4.55 4.11
C LEU A 65 8.56 -4.38 5.31
N PHE A 66 8.04 -4.58 6.51
CA PHE A 66 8.83 -4.55 7.75
C PHE A 66 9.31 -5.97 8.01
N ARG A 67 10.59 -6.24 7.74
CA ARG A 67 11.23 -7.54 8.02
C ARG A 67 11.58 -7.66 9.51
N ILE A 68 10.56 -7.53 10.36
CA ILE A 68 10.68 -7.63 11.81
C ILE A 68 10.07 -8.95 12.30
N GLU A 69 10.59 -9.50 13.40
CA GLU A 69 10.09 -10.77 13.97
C GLU A 69 8.73 -10.63 14.68
N ALA A 70 8.27 -9.40 14.91
CA ALA A 70 7.02 -9.08 15.58
C ALA A 70 6.07 -8.32 14.64
N ASP A 71 4.78 -8.32 14.93
CA ASP A 71 3.82 -7.54 14.13
C ASP A 71 4.14 -6.04 14.22
N PRO A 72 4.11 -5.30 13.09
CA PRO A 72 4.39 -3.87 13.09
C PRO A 72 3.29 -3.11 13.84
N LEU A 73 3.68 -2.09 14.59
CA LEU A 73 2.74 -1.15 15.19
C LEU A 73 2.11 -0.29 14.09
N LEU A 74 0.81 -0.44 13.89
CA LEU A 74 0.02 0.35 12.94
C LEU A 74 -0.84 1.36 13.69
N PHE A 75 -0.73 2.62 13.28
CA PHE A 75 -1.58 3.70 13.73
C PHE A 75 -2.35 4.24 12.52
N MET A 76 -3.66 4.38 12.66
CA MET A 76 -4.52 4.94 11.63
C MET A 76 -5.30 6.08 12.25
N ASP A 77 -5.42 7.20 11.53
CA ASP A 77 -6.35 8.23 11.92
C ASP A 77 -7.76 7.70 11.69
N ASP A 78 -8.61 7.78 12.72
CA ASP A 78 -10.04 7.53 12.57
C ASP A 78 -10.60 8.54 11.55
N ALA A 79 -11.25 8.02 10.51
CA ALA A 79 -11.67 8.78 9.32
C ALA A 79 -12.71 9.87 9.60
#